data_AF-A0A227J323-F1
#
_entry.id   AF-A0A227J323-F1
#
_cell.length_a   1.000
_cell.length_b   1.000
_cell.length_c   1.000
_cell.angle_alpha   90.00
_cell.angle_beta   90.00
_cell.angle_gamma   90.00
#
_symmetry.space_group_name_H-M   'P 1'
#
loop_
_entity.id
_entity.type
_entity.pdbx_description
1 polymer ?
#
loop_
_entity_poly.entity_id
_entity_poly.type
_entity_poly.pdbx_seq_one_letter_code
_entity_poly.pdbx_strand_id
1 'polypeptide(L)'
;GHRRDVAGYAAALEYFDGRINEVLELMGEDDVLILTADHGCDPTWPGTDHTREHIPVLVYGQKVPAGSLGRRETFADIGQTLASYFGTSPMDYGKNFL
;
A
#
# COMPACT_ATOMS: atom_id res chain seq x y z
N GLY A 1 6.96 -1.73 -15.02
CA GLY A 1 7.54 -0.37 -15.05
C GLY A 1 8.70 -0.25 -16.02
N HIS A 2 9.95 -0.44 -15.58
CA HIS A 2 11.17 -0.15 -16.37
C HIS A 2 11.21 -0.65 -17.82
N ARG A 3 10.60 -1.81 -18.12
CA ARG A 3 10.52 -2.39 -19.48
C ARG A 3 9.51 -1.70 -20.40
N ARG A 4 8.73 -0.73 -19.88
CA ARG A 4 7.65 -0.01 -20.57
C ARG A 4 6.63 -0.94 -21.25
N ASP A 5 6.42 -2.09 -20.64
CA ASP A 5 5.47 -3.10 -21.08
C ASP A 5 4.14 -2.87 -20.37
N VAL A 6 3.23 -2.15 -21.04
CA VAL A 6 1.91 -1.82 -20.52
C VAL A 6 1.07 -3.08 -20.31
N ALA A 7 1.05 -3.97 -21.30
CA ALA A 7 0.22 -5.18 -21.26
C ALA A 7 0.70 -6.15 -20.17
N GLY A 8 2.02 -6.35 -20.05
CA GLY A 8 2.60 -7.17 -18.99
C GLY A 8 2.39 -6.58 -17.60
N TYR A 9 2.45 -5.25 -17.46
CA TYR A 9 2.16 -4.60 -16.17
C TYR A 9 0.68 -4.78 -15.77
N ALA A 10 -0.26 -4.56 -16.70
CA ALA A 10 -1.68 -4.79 -16.46
C ALA A 10 -1.97 -6.24 -16.08
N ALA A 11 -1.46 -7.21 -16.85
CA ALA A 11 -1.65 -8.63 -16.55
C ALA A 11 -1.08 -9.04 -15.19
N ALA A 12 0.04 -8.45 -14.76
CA ALA A 12 0.61 -8.70 -13.44
C ALA A 12 -0.27 -8.13 -12.31
N LEU A 13 -0.90 -6.97 -12.52
CA LEU A 13 -1.85 -6.39 -11.56
C LEU A 13 -3.13 -7.23 -11.44
N GLU A 14 -3.68 -7.69 -12.56
CA GLU A 14 -4.87 -8.58 -12.58
C GLU A 14 -4.56 -9.93 -11.92
N TYR A 15 -3.37 -10.49 -12.19
CA TYR A 15 -2.93 -11.71 -11.50
C TYR A 15 -2.82 -11.50 -9.98
N PHE A 16 -2.25 -10.38 -9.54
CA PHE A 16 -2.17 -10.04 -8.13
C PHE A 16 -3.55 -9.89 -7.49
N ASP A 17 -4.46 -9.15 -8.13
CA ASP A 17 -5.84 -8.96 -7.67
C ASP A 17 -6.58 -10.30 -7.50
N GLY A 18 -6.44 -11.21 -8.47
CA GLY A 18 -7.02 -12.55 -8.40
C GLY A 18 -6.53 -13.41 -7.22
N ARG A 19 -5.41 -13.06 -6.59
CA ARG A 19 -4.84 -13.75 -5.42
C ARG A 19 -5.21 -13.07 -4.09
N ILE A 20 -5.77 -11.86 -4.10
CA ILE A 20 -6.07 -11.11 -2.86
C ILE A 20 -7.08 -11.86 -1.99
N ASN A 21 -8.13 -12.44 -2.58
CA ASN A 21 -9.16 -13.15 -1.81
C ASN A 21 -8.58 -14.28 -0.95
N GLU A 22 -7.56 -14.99 -1.44
CA GLU A 22 -6.90 -16.05 -0.68
C GLU A 22 -6.21 -15.53 0.59
N VAL A 23 -5.70 -14.28 0.56
CA VAL A 23 -5.14 -13.62 1.75
C VAL A 23 -6.28 -13.23 2.69
N LEU A 24 -7.33 -12.60 2.16
CA LEU A 24 -8.45 -12.11 2.97
C LEU A 24 -9.17 -13.24 3.73
N GLU A 25 -9.31 -14.41 3.12
CA GLU A 25 -9.93 -15.59 3.73
C GLU A 25 -9.10 -16.19 4.89
N LEU A 26 -7.80 -15.92 4.93
CA LEU A 26 -6.88 -16.41 5.96
C LEU A 26 -6.71 -15.43 7.13
N MET A 27 -7.21 -14.20 7.01
CA MET A 27 -7.05 -13.18 8.05
C MET A 27 -7.90 -13.51 9.28
N GLY A 28 -7.28 -13.41 10.46
CA GLY A 28 -7.96 -13.46 11.75
C GLY A 28 -8.63 -12.13 12.12
N GLU A 29 -9.41 -12.13 13.20
CA GLU A 29 -10.19 -10.95 13.62
C GLU A 29 -9.33 -9.75 14.03
N ASP A 30 -8.10 -10.01 14.48
CA ASP A 30 -7.14 -8.99 14.92
C ASP A 30 -6.18 -8.56 13.81
N ASP A 31 -6.15 -9.25 12.66
CA ASP A 31 -5.18 -8.99 11.60
C ASP A 31 -5.51 -7.69 10.84
N VAL A 32 -4.45 -7.03 10.41
CA VAL A 32 -4.51 -5.83 9.55
C VAL A 32 -3.65 -6.05 8.32
N LEU A 33 -4.23 -5.87 7.15
CA LEU A 33 -3.57 -5.85 5.86
C LEU A 33 -3.40 -4.40 5.40
N ILE A 34 -2.15 -3.99 5.12
CA ILE A 34 -1.85 -2.70 4.50
C ILE A 34 -1.23 -2.97 3.12
N LEU A 35 -1.87 -2.48 2.05
CA LEU A 35 -1.34 -2.52 0.69
C LEU A 35 -0.90 -1.12 0.26
N THR A 36 0.32 -1.02 -0.26
CA THR A 36 0.93 0.25 -0.69
C THR A 36 1.93 0.03 -1.83
N ALA A 37 2.41 1.13 -2.40
CA ALA A 37 3.63 1.17 -3.20
C ALA A 37 4.66 2.11 -2.55
N ASP A 38 5.87 2.19 -3.12
CA ASP A 38 6.97 3.05 -2.69
C ASP A 38 7.33 4.14 -3.71
N HIS A 39 6.97 3.95 -4.98
CA HIS A 39 7.08 4.97 -6.03
C HIS A 39 6.19 4.63 -7.24
N GLY A 40 6.16 5.54 -8.21
CA GLY A 40 5.60 5.27 -9.53
C GLY A 40 6.63 4.62 -10.46
N CYS A 41 6.15 3.91 -11.47
CA CYS A 41 6.97 3.44 -12.58
C CYS A 41 6.11 3.26 -13.84
N ASP A 42 5.48 4.37 -14.28
CA ASP A 42 4.51 4.41 -15.38
C ASP A 42 5.05 3.73 -16.66
N PRO A 43 4.44 2.63 -17.14
CA PRO A 43 4.93 1.91 -18.32
C PRO A 43 4.78 2.69 -19.63
N THR A 44 4.07 3.82 -19.65
CA THR A 44 3.93 4.70 -20.81
C THR A 44 4.92 5.87 -20.81
N TRP A 45 5.65 6.07 -19.71
CA TRP A 45 6.60 7.16 -19.54
C TRP A 45 7.85 6.98 -20.42
N PRO A 46 8.45 8.06 -20.96
CA PRO A 46 9.70 7.96 -21.69
C PRO A 46 10.89 7.47 -20.82
N GLY A 47 11.93 6.97 -21.48
CA GLY A 47 13.13 6.45 -20.82
C GLY A 47 12.83 5.19 -19.99
N THR A 48 13.67 4.89 -19.00
CA THR A 48 13.53 3.68 -18.19
C THR A 48 13.44 3.97 -16.70
N ASP A 49 13.52 5.21 -16.23
CA ASP A 49 13.54 5.51 -14.79
C ASP A 49 12.13 5.50 -14.15
N HIS A 50 12.08 5.55 -12.82
CA HIS A 50 10.87 5.72 -12.02
C HIS A 50 10.18 7.06 -12.31
N THR A 51 8.91 7.15 -11.89
CA THR A 51 8.09 8.35 -11.94
C THR A 51 7.73 8.80 -10.53
N ARG A 52 7.72 10.11 -10.29
CA ARG A 52 7.38 10.69 -8.98
C ARG A 52 5.86 10.81 -8.85
N GLU A 53 5.24 9.78 -8.30
CA GLU A 53 3.79 9.67 -8.16
C GLU A 53 3.37 9.56 -6.69
N HIS A 54 2.10 9.89 -6.41
CA HIS A 54 1.46 9.47 -5.17
C HIS A 54 1.24 7.95 -5.19
N ILE A 55 1.43 7.31 -4.05
CA ILE A 55 1.20 5.87 -3.89
C ILE A 55 -0.16 5.62 -3.22
N PRO A 56 -0.85 4.51 -3.55
CA PRO A 56 -2.08 4.13 -2.86
C PRO A 56 -1.75 3.62 -1.45
N VAL A 57 -2.64 3.87 -0.48
CA VAL A 57 -2.60 3.18 0.81
C VAL A 57 -4.00 2.63 1.07
N LEU A 58 -4.12 1.31 1.08
CA LEU A 58 -5.34 0.59 1.42
C LEU A 58 -5.10 -0.15 2.73
N VAL A 59 -6.07 -0.09 3.64
CA VAL A 59 -6.02 -0.79 4.91
C VAL A 59 -7.29 -1.59 5.08
N TYR A 60 -7.13 -2.86 5.41
CA TYR A 60 -8.21 -3.82 5.59
C TYR A 60 -8.00 -4.61 6.88
N GLY A 61 -9.09 -4.93 7.55
CA GLY A 61 -9.13 -5.77 8.75
C GLY A 61 -10.49 -5.66 9.40
N GLN A 62 -10.91 -6.68 10.16
CA GLN A 62 -12.26 -6.72 10.71
C GLN A 62 -12.53 -5.57 11.70
N LYS A 63 -11.50 -5.10 12.39
CA LYS A 63 -11.56 -3.99 13.35
C LYS A 63 -11.15 -2.64 12.74
N VAL A 64 -10.80 -2.59 11.46
CA VAL A 64 -10.40 -1.36 10.77
C VAL A 64 -11.66 -0.57 10.40
N PRO A 65 -11.83 0.69 10.86
CA PRO A 65 -12.97 1.51 10.48
C PRO A 65 -13.01 1.76 8.97
N ALA A 66 -14.14 1.45 8.34
CA ALA A 66 -14.34 1.75 6.93
C ALA A 66 -14.39 3.27 6.71
N GLY A 67 -13.66 3.77 5.72
CA GLY A 67 -13.66 5.18 5.37
C GLY A 67 -12.44 5.61 4.56
N SER A 68 -12.37 6.90 4.27
CA SER A 68 -11.19 7.50 3.63
C SER A 68 -10.13 7.84 4.66
N LEU A 69 -8.89 7.43 4.41
CA LEU A 69 -7.72 7.83 5.21
C LEU A 69 -7.24 9.26 4.89
N GLY A 70 -7.85 9.90 3.88
CA GLY A 70 -7.42 11.17 3.32
C GLY A 70 -6.05 11.08 2.64
N ARG A 71 -5.52 12.23 2.23
CA ARG A 71 -4.15 12.32 1.72
C ARG A 71 -3.15 12.19 2.87
N ARG A 72 -2.09 11.40 2.67
CA ARG A 72 -0.96 11.28 3.60
C ARG A 72 0.18 12.20 3.17
N GLU A 73 0.90 12.78 4.12
CA GLU A 73 2.00 13.70 3.84
C GLU A 73 3.34 12.96 3.64
N THR A 74 3.45 11.75 4.18
CA THR A 74 4.68 10.97 4.15
C THR A 74 4.38 9.47 4.23
N PHE A 75 5.25 8.63 3.64
CA PHE A 75 5.16 7.18 3.77
C PHE A 75 5.43 6.71 5.20
N ALA A 76 6.10 7.54 6.00
CA ALA A 76 6.38 7.26 7.40
C ALA A 76 5.09 7.10 8.24
N ASP A 77 3.95 7.60 7.75
CA ASP A 77 2.65 7.37 8.37
C ASP A 77 2.34 5.87 8.53
N ILE A 78 2.76 5.01 7.58
CA ILE A 78 2.58 3.56 7.68
C ILE A 78 3.40 3.01 8.84
N GLY A 79 4.67 3.43 8.95
CA GLY A 79 5.55 3.02 10.05
C GLY A 79 5.04 3.46 11.42
N GLN A 80 4.56 4.71 11.53
CA GLN A 80 3.98 5.22 12.77
C GLN A 80 2.68 4.49 13.15
N THR A 81 1.84 4.13 12.17
CA THR A 81 0.65 3.29 12.40
C THR A 81 1.04 1.91 12.94
N LEU A 82 2.05 1.26 12.36
CA LEU A 82 2.52 -0.05 12.84
C LEU A 82 3.14 0.04 14.24
N ALA A 83 3.91 1.09 14.53
CA ALA A 83 4.47 1.32 15.86
C ALA A 83 3.37 1.45 16.93
N SER A 84 2.30 2.19 16.62
CA SER A 84 1.13 2.30 17.48
C SER A 84 0.40 0.96 17.64
N TYR A 85 0.20 0.22 16.54
CA TYR A 85 -0.52 -1.06 16.54
C TYR A 85 0.18 -2.12 17.41
N PHE A 86 1.51 -2.23 17.35
CA PHE A 86 2.29 -3.18 18.16
C PHE A 86 2.70 -2.64 19.55
N GLY A 87 2.34 -1.40 19.89
CA GLY A 87 2.70 -0.79 21.17
C GLY A 87 4.20 -0.56 21.35
N THR A 88 4.94 -0.32 20.26
CA THR A 88 6.38 -0.01 20.32
C THR A 88 6.62 1.49 20.54
N SER A 89 7.88 1.90 20.64
CA SER A 89 8.23 3.33 20.71
C SER A 89 7.72 4.10 19.48
N PRO A 90 7.26 5.35 19.63
CA PRO A 90 6.92 6.22 18.50
C PRO A 90 8.09 6.42 17.54
N MET A 91 7.77 6.68 16.27
CA MET A 91 8.74 7.02 15.24
C MET A 91 9.01 8.53 15.24
N ASP A 92 10.18 8.95 14.76
CA ASP A 92 10.50 10.39 14.62
C ASP A 92 9.63 11.09 13.56
N TYR A 93 9.06 10.31 12.63
CA TYR A 93 8.27 10.81 11.50
C TYR A 93 6.98 10.01 11.34
N GLY A 94 5.98 10.68 10.77
CA GLY A 94 4.70 10.09 10.42
C GLY A 94 3.60 10.35 11.45
N LYS A 95 2.38 10.05 11.06
CA LYS A 95 1.18 10.14 11.88
C LYS A 95 0.38 8.86 11.77
N ASN A 96 0.01 8.31 12.93
CA ASN A 96 -0.92 7.19 13.00
C ASN A 96 -2.23 7.55 12.28
N PHE A 97 -2.82 6.58 11.57
CA PHE A 97 -4.10 6.70 10.87
C PHE A 97 -5.09 5.59 11.20
N LEU A 98 -4.76 4.70 12.14
CA LEU A 98 -5.67 3.72 12.74
C LEU A 98 -6.07 4.11 14.16
#